data_AF-A0A821W7U5-F1
#
_entry.id   AF-A0A821W7U5-F1
#
_cell.length_a   1.000
_cell.length_b   1.000
_cell.length_c   1.000
_cell.angle_alpha   90.00
_cell.angle_beta   90.00
_cell.angle_gamma   90.00
#
_symmetry.space_group_name_H-M   'P 1'
#
loop_
_entity.id
_entity.type
_entity.pdbx_description
1 polymer ?
#
loop_
_entity_poly.entity_id
_entity_poly.type
_entity_poly.pdbx_seq_one_letter_code
_entity_poly.pdbx_strand_id
1 'polypeptide(L)'
;MSFYDKTVLGLGLSFNYGIDSNCIIEFLSSYENFKTKSKFDNLDYSVLKGILLGSILVEMKKGLILPKILFSSLTELRKNNNIIITKSDKGNKIVIMDKNDYLTKMNDLLADRNTYRPIRSNPLKTLQADFNRELKEILLNNDELYSKFKAYLPSLPYMYGLPKCHKQGVPCRPIISTVGSVTYRLSQWLAKHLSSYVGGISHSHIKNSEDFVNKIKNFNLTEKKLVSFDVVSLFTNVPVEDTLQILERYFGRRTDTLPLGRNIFVKLLKLALSQNTFVFNNNYYVQLKGLSMGNPLSPVLANLFMENFEINLLPTILDVSVPW
;
A
#
# COMPACT_ATOMS: atom_id res chain seq x y z
N MET A 1 -31.10 -2.69 6.73
CA MET A 1 -30.26 -3.78 6.18
C MET A 1 -31.07 -5.06 6.27
N SER A 2 -31.28 -5.75 5.15
CA SER A 2 -32.09 -6.96 5.04
C SER A 2 -31.38 -8.19 5.65
N PHE A 3 -32.09 -9.31 5.80
CA PHE A 3 -31.46 -10.60 6.16
C PHE A 3 -30.43 -11.03 5.11
N TYR A 4 -30.78 -10.92 3.83
CA TYR A 4 -29.93 -11.31 2.70
C TYR A 4 -28.67 -10.46 2.59
N ASP A 5 -28.76 -9.16 2.88
CA ASP A 5 -27.61 -8.26 2.97
C ASP A 5 -26.59 -8.80 3.99
N LYS A 6 -27.07 -9.11 5.22
CA LYS A 6 -26.23 -9.62 6.29
C LYS A 6 -25.59 -10.96 5.91
N THR A 7 -26.37 -11.86 5.29
CA THR A 7 -25.89 -13.16 4.83
C THR A 7 -24.77 -13.02 3.82
N VAL A 8 -24.95 -12.18 2.80
CA VAL A 8 -23.94 -11.91 1.77
C VAL A 8 -22.67 -11.30 2.36
N LEU A 9 -22.82 -10.26 3.19
CA LEU A 9 -21.68 -9.57 3.80
C LEU A 9 -20.95 -10.48 4.79
N GLY A 10 -21.67 -11.39 5.43
CA GLY A 10 -21.15 -12.42 6.33
C GLY A 10 -20.25 -13.44 5.64
N LEU A 11 -20.36 -13.61 4.31
CA LEU A 11 -19.43 -14.44 3.53
C LEU A 11 -17.98 -13.88 3.59
N GLY A 12 -17.84 -12.59 3.90
CA GLY A 12 -16.56 -11.96 4.17
C GLY A 12 -15.78 -11.57 2.90
N LEU A 13 -14.63 -10.93 3.12
CA LEU A 13 -13.80 -10.34 2.05
C LEU A 13 -13.11 -11.37 1.15
N SER A 14 -12.89 -12.58 1.68
CA SER A 14 -12.25 -13.68 0.96
C SER A 14 -13.26 -14.52 0.15
N PHE A 15 -14.55 -14.21 0.25
CA PHE A 15 -15.56 -14.88 -0.55
C PHE A 15 -15.37 -14.50 -2.02
N ASN A 16 -14.87 -15.46 -2.80
CA ASN A 16 -14.75 -15.36 -4.23
C ASN A 16 -15.90 -16.14 -4.88
N TYR A 17 -16.65 -15.46 -5.75
CA TYR A 17 -17.67 -16.08 -6.58
C TYR A 17 -16.98 -16.78 -7.76
N GLY A 18 -16.31 -17.92 -7.49
CA GLY A 18 -16.01 -19.06 -8.38
C GLY A 18 -15.60 -18.87 -9.85
N ILE A 19 -15.43 -17.65 -10.34
CA ILE A 19 -14.97 -17.33 -11.68
C ILE A 19 -13.58 -16.78 -11.44
N ASP A 20 -12.60 -17.68 -11.42
CA ASP A 20 -11.23 -17.21 -11.49
C ASP A 20 -11.08 -16.52 -12.86
N SER A 21 -11.01 -15.19 -12.86
CA SER A 21 -10.72 -14.42 -14.06
C SER A 21 -9.39 -14.85 -14.69
N ASN A 22 -8.49 -15.45 -13.89
CA ASN A 22 -7.27 -16.04 -14.39
C ASN A 22 -7.54 -17.27 -15.27
N CYS A 23 -8.61 -18.03 -15.06
CA CYS A 23 -8.92 -19.18 -15.91
C CYS A 23 -9.18 -18.76 -17.37
N ILE A 24 -9.85 -17.63 -17.58
CA ILE A 24 -10.05 -17.07 -18.93
C ILE A 24 -8.72 -16.58 -19.51
N ILE A 25 -7.89 -15.92 -18.70
CA ILE A 25 -6.58 -15.42 -19.13
C ILE A 25 -5.62 -16.57 -19.46
N GLU A 26 -5.59 -17.62 -18.63
CA GLU A 26 -4.83 -18.84 -18.81
C GLU A 26 -5.32 -19.63 -20.03
N PHE A 27 -6.63 -19.72 -20.23
CA PHE A 27 -7.21 -20.29 -21.44
C PHE A 27 -6.75 -19.51 -22.68
N LEU A 28 -6.85 -18.18 -22.67
CA LEU A 28 -6.40 -17.34 -23.79
C LEU A 28 -4.91 -17.52 -24.05
N SER A 29 -4.07 -17.54 -23.01
CA SER A 29 -2.64 -17.78 -23.14
C SER A 29 -2.33 -19.18 -23.70
N SER A 30 -3.06 -20.20 -23.24
CA SER A 30 -2.90 -21.58 -23.69
C SER A 30 -3.41 -21.78 -25.12
N TYR A 31 -4.46 -21.06 -25.49
CA TYR A 31 -5.05 -21.05 -26.83
C TYR A 31 -4.11 -20.40 -27.86
N GLU A 32 -3.49 -19.27 -27.54
CA GLU A 32 -2.49 -18.67 -28.41
C GLU A 32 -1.26 -19.59 -28.57
N ASN A 33 -0.83 -20.24 -27.49
CA ASN A 33 0.22 -21.28 -27.57
C ASN A 33 -0.20 -22.49 -28.43
N PHE A 34 -1.46 -22.95 -28.33
CA PHE A 34 -1.99 -24.01 -29.19
C PHE A 34 -1.97 -23.57 -30.66
N LYS A 35 -2.54 -22.41 -30.98
CA LYS A 35 -2.60 -21.84 -32.34
C LYS A 35 -1.22 -21.72 -32.99
N THR A 36 -0.19 -21.34 -32.22
CA THR A 36 1.18 -21.26 -32.76
C THR A 36 1.81 -22.63 -33.04
N LYS A 37 1.43 -23.67 -32.28
CA LYS A 37 2.00 -25.03 -32.39
C LYS A 37 1.21 -25.95 -33.33
N SER A 38 -0.08 -25.76 -33.44
CA SER A 38 -0.95 -26.55 -34.33
C SER A 38 -1.15 -25.81 -35.66
N LYS A 39 -0.75 -26.41 -36.77
CA LYS A 39 -1.05 -25.92 -38.12
C LYS A 39 -2.00 -26.89 -38.82
N PHE A 40 -3.29 -26.69 -38.59
CA PHE A 40 -4.35 -27.37 -39.34
C PHE A 40 -4.80 -26.47 -40.49
N ASP A 41 -4.70 -26.98 -41.72
CA ASP A 41 -4.89 -26.18 -42.95
C ASP A 41 -6.35 -25.77 -43.23
N ASN A 42 -7.33 -26.33 -42.51
CA ASN A 42 -8.76 -26.10 -42.72
C ASN A 42 -9.54 -25.72 -41.44
N LEU A 43 -8.85 -25.23 -40.41
CA LEU A 43 -9.48 -24.90 -39.12
C LEU A 43 -9.57 -23.38 -38.94
N ASP A 44 -10.79 -22.84 -38.85
CA ASP A 44 -10.97 -21.44 -38.41
C ASP A 44 -10.77 -21.35 -36.90
N TYR A 45 -9.57 -20.94 -36.53
CA TYR A 45 -9.17 -20.69 -35.15
C TYR A 45 -10.14 -19.72 -34.44
N SER A 46 -10.67 -18.70 -35.12
CA SER A 46 -11.58 -17.74 -34.50
C SER A 46 -12.90 -18.40 -34.06
N VAL A 47 -13.45 -19.27 -34.91
CA VAL A 47 -14.65 -20.05 -34.61
C VAL A 47 -14.39 -21.03 -33.48
N LEU A 48 -13.27 -21.76 -33.51
CA LEU A 48 -12.88 -22.68 -32.44
C LEU A 48 -12.71 -21.97 -31.10
N LYS A 49 -12.08 -20.78 -31.09
CA LYS A 49 -11.93 -19.95 -29.89
C LYS A 49 -13.28 -19.56 -29.32
N GLY A 50 -14.22 -19.16 -30.17
CA GLY A 50 -15.59 -18.81 -29.79
C GLY A 50 -16.34 -19.99 -29.17
N ILE A 51 -16.27 -21.18 -29.78
CA ILE A 51 -16.92 -22.40 -29.28
C ILE A 51 -16.35 -22.82 -27.93
N LEU A 52 -15.01 -22.90 -27.81
CA LEU A 52 -14.35 -23.32 -26.58
C LEU A 52 -14.62 -22.34 -25.43
N LEU A 53 -14.51 -21.03 -25.70
CA LEU A 53 -14.82 -20.00 -24.71
C LEU A 53 -16.29 -20.07 -24.30
N GLY A 54 -17.21 -20.28 -25.24
CA GLY A 54 -18.63 -20.48 -24.98
C GLY A 54 -18.90 -21.66 -24.05
N SER A 55 -18.29 -22.81 -24.33
CA SER A 55 -18.42 -24.03 -23.50
C SER A 55 -17.84 -23.84 -22.09
N ILE A 56 -16.67 -23.21 -21.98
CA ILE A 56 -16.05 -22.87 -20.68
C ILE A 56 -16.98 -21.94 -19.90
N LEU A 57 -17.52 -20.89 -20.53
CA LEU A 57 -18.46 -19.97 -19.87
C LEU A 57 -19.75 -20.66 -19.42
N VAL A 58 -20.23 -21.66 -20.17
CA VAL A 58 -21.40 -22.47 -19.79
C VAL A 58 -21.09 -23.35 -18.59
N GLU A 59 -19.96 -24.04 -18.56
CA GLU A 59 -19.56 -24.86 -17.40
C GLU A 59 -19.22 -24.03 -16.17
N MET A 60 -18.56 -22.88 -16.34
CA MET A 60 -18.32 -21.92 -15.24
C MET A 60 -19.64 -21.42 -14.64
N LYS A 61 -20.70 -21.27 -15.44
CA LYS A 61 -22.04 -20.90 -14.94
C LYS A 61 -22.75 -22.04 -14.20
N LYS A 62 -22.42 -23.30 -14.49
CA LYS A 62 -23.00 -24.47 -13.81
C LYS A 62 -22.38 -24.71 -12.42
N GLY A 63 -21.16 -24.24 -12.19
CA GLY A 63 -20.37 -24.55 -10.99
C GLY A 63 -20.90 -23.99 -9.66
N LEU A 64 -21.45 -22.78 -9.59
CA LEU A 64 -21.97 -22.20 -8.34
C LEU A 64 -22.88 -21.00 -8.64
N ILE A 65 -24.19 -21.16 -8.47
CA ILE A 65 -25.15 -20.05 -8.58
C ILE A 65 -25.37 -19.50 -7.18
N LEU A 66 -24.80 -18.34 -6.87
CA LEU A 66 -25.21 -17.56 -5.72
C LEU A 66 -26.73 -17.34 -5.89
N PRO A 67 -27.59 -17.77 -4.96
CA PRO A 67 -29.03 -17.65 -5.11
C PRO A 67 -29.40 -16.26 -5.60
N LYS A 68 -30.27 -16.17 -6.62
CA LYS A 68 -30.59 -14.89 -7.29
C LYS A 68 -30.90 -13.77 -6.30
N ILE A 69 -31.57 -14.10 -5.19
CA ILE A 69 -31.89 -13.17 -4.11
C ILE A 69 -30.65 -12.54 -3.44
N LEU A 70 -29.58 -13.30 -3.23
CA LEU A 70 -28.33 -12.80 -2.65
C LEU A 70 -27.56 -11.93 -3.67
N PHE A 71 -27.60 -12.30 -4.95
CA PHE A 71 -27.02 -11.48 -6.02
C PHE A 71 -27.76 -10.15 -6.21
N SER A 72 -29.09 -10.18 -6.14
CA SER A 72 -29.93 -8.98 -6.13
C SER A 72 -29.59 -8.09 -4.94
N SER A 73 -29.46 -8.68 -3.74
CA SER A 73 -29.08 -7.94 -2.53
C SER A 73 -27.70 -7.28 -2.64
N LEU A 74 -26.70 -7.98 -3.19
CA LEU A 74 -25.38 -7.39 -3.51
C LEU A 74 -25.50 -6.19 -4.46
N THR A 75 -26.32 -6.34 -5.49
CA THR A 75 -26.51 -5.32 -6.52
C THR A 75 -27.23 -4.10 -5.94
N GLU A 76 -28.21 -4.29 -5.08
CA GLU A 76 -28.91 -3.22 -4.36
C GLU A 76 -27.99 -2.49 -3.39
N LEU A 77 -27.22 -3.22 -2.58
CA LEU A 77 -26.21 -2.63 -1.69
C LEU A 77 -25.20 -1.79 -2.47
N ARG A 78 -24.73 -2.28 -3.62
CA ARG A 78 -23.79 -1.54 -4.49
C ARG A 78 -24.41 -0.27 -5.09
N LYS A 79 -25.72 -0.27 -5.38
CA LYS A 79 -26.45 0.89 -5.92
C LYS A 79 -26.78 1.93 -4.85
N ASN A 80 -26.71 1.58 -3.57
CA ASN A 80 -27.04 2.49 -2.49
C ASN A 80 -25.93 3.53 -2.29
N ASN A 81 -26.19 4.76 -2.75
CA ASN A 81 -25.25 5.88 -2.68
C ASN A 81 -25.14 6.53 -1.29
N ASN A 82 -25.96 6.12 -0.31
CA ASN A 82 -25.96 6.67 1.05
C ASN A 82 -25.03 5.90 2.01
N ILE A 83 -24.46 4.79 1.56
CA ILE A 83 -23.57 3.96 2.38
C ILE A 83 -22.16 3.88 1.79
N ILE A 84 -21.18 3.64 2.66
CA ILE A 84 -19.82 3.26 2.30
C ILE A 84 -19.60 1.83 2.79
N ILE A 85 -19.20 0.95 1.86
CA ILE A 85 -18.78 -0.42 2.15
C ILE A 85 -17.26 -0.46 2.08
N THR A 86 -16.59 -0.76 3.19
CA THR A 86 -15.13 -0.74 3.29
C THR A 86 -14.61 -1.86 4.20
N LYS A 87 -13.29 -2.01 4.27
CA LYS A 87 -12.63 -2.93 5.21
C LYS A 87 -12.41 -2.24 6.55
N SER A 88 -12.56 -2.99 7.63
CA SER A 88 -12.13 -2.57 8.96
C SER A 88 -10.60 -2.45 9.04
N ASP A 89 -10.13 -1.59 9.93
CA ASP A 89 -8.70 -1.43 10.23
C ASP A 89 -8.06 -2.70 10.82
N LYS A 90 -8.83 -3.50 11.56
CA LYS A 90 -8.39 -4.73 12.22
C LYS A 90 -9.46 -5.82 12.14
N GLY A 91 -9.01 -7.07 12.00
CA GLY A 91 -9.87 -8.26 12.10
C GLY A 91 -10.52 -8.71 10.79
N ASN A 92 -10.09 -8.19 9.64
CA ASN A 92 -10.55 -8.60 8.29
C ASN A 92 -12.08 -8.58 8.12
N LYS A 93 -12.77 -7.63 8.76
CA LYS A 93 -14.23 -7.48 8.72
C LYS A 93 -14.65 -6.48 7.64
N ILE A 94 -15.82 -6.70 7.04
CA ILE A 94 -16.53 -5.71 6.21
C ILE A 94 -17.26 -4.74 7.14
N VAL A 95 -17.18 -3.45 6.83
CA VAL A 95 -17.86 -2.38 7.56
C VAL A 95 -18.78 -1.65 6.59
N ILE A 96 -20.02 -1.45 7.01
CA ILE A 96 -20.97 -0.56 6.37
C ILE A 96 -21.13 0.66 7.26
N MET A 97 -20.94 1.84 6.68
CA MET A 97 -21.11 3.12 7.36
C MET A 97 -22.04 4.01 6.55
N ASP A 98 -22.71 4.93 7.25
CA ASP A 98 -23.34 6.07 6.58
C ASP A 98 -22.28 6.89 5.85
N LYS A 99 -22.59 7.31 4.63
CA LYS A 99 -21.64 8.03 3.78
C LYS A 99 -21.30 9.41 4.35
N ASN A 100 -22.25 10.12 4.94
CA ASN A 100 -22.01 11.45 5.48
C ASN A 100 -21.15 11.37 6.75
N ASP A 101 -21.39 10.39 7.62
CA ASP A 101 -20.51 10.12 8.78
C ASP A 101 -19.08 9.79 8.33
N TYR A 102 -18.92 8.91 7.33
CA TYR A 102 -17.62 8.58 6.77
C TYR A 102 -16.91 9.82 6.18
N LEU A 103 -17.62 10.61 5.37
CA LEU A 103 -17.07 11.84 4.78
C LEU A 103 -16.68 12.85 5.85
N THR A 104 -17.49 13.01 6.89
CA THR A 104 -17.19 13.89 8.04
C THR A 104 -15.89 13.47 8.72
N LYS A 105 -15.78 12.20 9.12
CA LYS A 105 -14.55 11.67 9.75
C LYS A 105 -13.30 11.84 8.88
N MET A 106 -13.44 11.66 7.56
CA MET A 106 -12.31 11.83 6.64
C MET A 106 -11.95 13.31 6.44
N ASN A 107 -12.95 14.19 6.38
CA ASN A 107 -12.74 15.64 6.31
C ASN A 107 -12.12 16.19 7.60
N ASP A 108 -12.47 15.64 8.77
CA ASP A 108 -11.84 15.99 10.05
C ASP A 108 -10.34 15.68 10.04
N LEU A 109 -9.94 14.54 9.45
CA LEU A 109 -8.51 14.21 9.24
C LEU A 109 -7.83 15.19 8.28
N LEU A 110 -8.53 15.60 7.22
CA LEU A 110 -8.03 16.55 6.22
C LEU A 110 -8.07 18.02 6.71
N ALA A 111 -8.73 18.29 7.84
CA ALA A 111 -8.79 19.62 8.43
C ALA A 111 -7.46 20.02 9.09
N ASP A 112 -6.60 19.06 9.44
CA ASP A 112 -5.25 19.35 9.93
C ASP A 112 -4.38 20.00 8.84
N ARG A 113 -4.31 21.34 8.88
CA ARG A 113 -3.53 22.16 7.94
C ARG A 113 -2.01 22.03 8.13
N ASN A 114 -1.55 21.45 9.23
CA ASN A 114 -0.13 21.14 9.41
C ASN A 114 0.28 19.90 8.61
N THR A 115 -0.67 19.01 8.31
CA THR A 115 -0.40 17.77 7.58
C THR A 115 -0.92 17.82 6.14
N TYR A 116 -2.08 18.42 5.89
CA TYR A 116 -2.71 18.43 4.57
C TYR A 116 -3.09 19.82 4.09
N ARG A 117 -2.84 20.09 2.81
CA ARG A 117 -3.21 21.33 2.14
C ARG A 117 -4.07 21.06 0.89
N PRO A 118 -5.25 21.68 0.75
CA PRO A 118 -6.03 21.57 -0.48
C PRO A 118 -5.35 22.31 -1.63
N ILE A 119 -5.47 21.78 -2.85
CA ILE A 119 -5.02 22.44 -4.08
C ILE A 119 -6.18 22.52 -5.08
N ARG A 120 -6.14 23.51 -5.98
CA ARG A 120 -7.27 23.87 -6.83
C ARG A 120 -7.39 23.02 -8.10
N SER A 121 -6.28 22.53 -8.61
CA SER A 121 -6.21 21.86 -9.92
C SER A 121 -5.58 20.50 -9.81
N ASN A 122 -5.94 19.63 -10.77
CA ASN A 122 -5.33 18.33 -10.95
C ASN A 122 -3.86 18.50 -11.39
N PRO A 123 -2.86 18.11 -10.59
CA PRO A 123 -1.46 18.34 -10.94
C PRO A 123 -0.87 17.20 -11.78
N LEU A 124 -1.61 16.13 -12.09
CA LEU A 124 -1.09 14.87 -12.63
C LEU A 124 -0.15 15.04 -13.83
N LYS A 125 -0.52 15.89 -14.79
CA LYS A 125 0.30 16.16 -15.99
C LYS A 125 1.65 16.76 -15.62
N THR A 126 1.64 17.76 -14.74
CA THR A 126 2.85 18.42 -14.23
C THR A 126 3.70 17.44 -13.43
N LEU A 127 3.09 16.68 -12.51
CA LEU A 127 3.80 15.67 -11.70
C LEU A 127 4.48 14.62 -12.57
N GLN A 128 3.82 14.15 -13.63
CA GLN A 128 4.40 13.17 -14.56
C GLN A 128 5.58 13.77 -15.33
N ALA A 129 5.44 14.99 -15.83
CA ALA A 129 6.50 15.65 -16.59
C ALA A 129 7.73 15.92 -15.72
N ASP A 130 7.53 16.49 -14.52
CA ASP A 130 8.60 16.78 -13.57
C ASP A 130 9.29 15.50 -13.09
N PHE A 131 8.52 14.47 -12.70
CA PHE A 131 9.08 13.19 -12.29
C PHE A 131 9.93 12.55 -13.38
N ASN A 132 9.44 12.50 -14.63
CA ASN A 132 10.19 11.90 -15.73
C ASN A 132 11.45 12.71 -16.09
N ARG A 133 11.40 14.05 -15.99
CA ARG A 133 12.57 14.92 -16.19
C ARG A 133 13.63 14.65 -15.13
N GLU A 134 13.27 14.77 -13.85
CA GLU A 134 14.20 14.55 -12.73
C GLU A 134 14.75 13.13 -12.72
N LEU A 135 13.92 12.12 -13.04
CA LEU A 135 14.37 10.74 -13.17
C LEU A 135 15.43 10.59 -14.27
N LYS A 136 15.26 11.25 -15.42
CA LYS A 136 16.24 11.20 -16.52
C LYS A 136 17.56 11.87 -16.13
N GLU A 137 17.49 12.99 -15.40
CA GLU A 137 18.68 13.69 -14.90
C GLU A 137 19.45 12.82 -13.89
N ILE A 138 18.76 12.13 -12.99
CA ILE A 138 19.37 11.24 -12.00
C ILE A 138 19.97 9.99 -12.66
N LEU A 139 19.31 9.45 -13.68
CA LEU A 139 19.69 8.21 -14.39
C LEU A 139 20.31 8.47 -15.76
N LEU A 140 21.05 9.57 -15.92
CA LEU A 140 21.60 10.01 -17.21
C LEU A 140 22.33 8.89 -17.98
N ASN A 141 23.10 8.06 -17.26
CA ASN A 141 23.91 6.97 -17.81
C ASN A 141 23.26 5.57 -17.64
N ASN A 142 21.97 5.49 -17.29
CA ASN A 142 21.28 4.22 -17.04
C ASN A 142 19.89 4.20 -17.69
N ASP A 143 19.88 4.09 -19.01
CA ASP A 143 18.67 4.11 -19.83
C ASP A 143 17.73 2.93 -19.55
N GLU A 144 18.28 1.78 -19.14
CA GLU A 144 17.49 0.61 -18.75
C GLU A 144 16.61 0.93 -17.54
N LEU A 145 17.20 1.48 -16.47
CA LEU A 145 16.45 1.85 -15.28
C LEU A 145 15.53 3.05 -15.50
N TYR A 146 15.95 4.03 -16.30
CA TYR A 146 15.08 5.13 -16.69
C TYR A 146 13.82 4.59 -17.37
N SER A 147 13.97 3.72 -18.37
CA SER A 147 12.85 3.12 -19.10
C SER A 147 11.94 2.28 -18.20
N LYS A 148 12.52 1.60 -17.21
CA LYS A 148 11.78 0.78 -16.23
C LYS A 148 10.91 1.61 -15.29
N PHE A 149 11.39 2.76 -14.83
CA PHE A 149 10.70 3.58 -13.82
C PHE A 149 9.95 4.78 -14.39
N LYS A 150 10.22 5.17 -15.63
CA LYS A 150 9.50 6.24 -16.31
C LYS A 150 7.99 6.00 -16.24
N ALA A 151 7.27 7.05 -15.84
CA ALA A 151 5.83 6.99 -15.67
C ALA A 151 5.11 7.21 -17.01
N TYR A 152 4.24 6.26 -17.36
CA TYR A 152 3.36 6.30 -18.52
C TYR A 152 1.91 6.20 -18.05
N LEU A 153 1.08 7.17 -18.46
CA LEU A 153 -0.33 7.26 -18.10
C LEU A 153 -0.60 6.99 -16.59
N PRO A 154 0.11 7.68 -15.68
CA PRO A 154 -0.06 7.49 -14.24
C PRO A 154 -1.45 7.91 -13.78
N SER A 155 -1.89 7.39 -12.64
CA SER A 155 -3.04 7.89 -11.90
C SER A 155 -2.59 8.74 -10.71
N LEU A 156 -3.44 9.68 -10.26
CA LEU A 156 -3.21 10.30 -8.96
C LEU A 156 -3.48 9.28 -7.86
N PRO A 157 -2.65 9.26 -6.80
CA PRO A 157 -3.01 8.57 -5.57
C PRO A 157 -4.38 9.03 -5.06
N TYR A 158 -5.11 8.15 -4.38
CA TYR A 158 -6.37 8.50 -3.75
C TYR A 158 -6.39 8.08 -2.30
N MET A 159 -7.08 8.86 -1.48
CA MET A 159 -7.22 8.60 -0.05
C MET A 159 -8.51 7.83 0.23
N TYR A 160 -8.45 6.90 1.19
CA TYR A 160 -9.62 6.26 1.78
C TYR A 160 -9.35 5.96 3.27
N GLY A 161 -10.43 5.72 4.02
CA GLY A 161 -10.40 5.46 5.45
C GLY A 161 -10.73 4.01 5.77
N LEU A 162 -9.95 3.43 6.67
CA LEU A 162 -10.25 2.15 7.30
C LEU A 162 -10.85 2.39 8.69
N PRO A 163 -12.13 2.04 8.95
CA PRO A 163 -12.76 2.28 10.24
C PRO A 163 -12.13 1.45 11.36
N LYS A 164 -11.75 2.12 12.46
CA LYS A 164 -11.22 1.48 13.66
C LYS A 164 -12.37 1.05 14.57
N CYS A 165 -13.10 0.00 14.20
CA CYS A 165 -14.27 -0.49 14.94
C CYS A 165 -13.99 -0.91 16.39
N HIS A 166 -12.72 -1.08 16.77
CA HIS A 166 -12.28 -1.40 18.12
C HIS A 166 -12.04 -0.15 19.00
N LYS A 167 -12.26 1.07 18.49
CA LYS A 167 -12.11 2.33 19.22
C LYS A 167 -13.46 3.05 19.30
N GLN A 168 -13.70 3.74 20.41
CA GLN A 168 -14.89 4.58 20.60
C GLN A 168 -14.98 5.65 19.49
N GLY A 169 -16.18 5.93 19.00
CA GLY A 169 -16.42 6.88 17.90
C GLY A 169 -16.03 6.39 16.50
N VAL A 170 -15.43 5.18 16.41
CA VAL A 170 -15.03 4.51 15.15
C VAL A 170 -14.23 5.44 14.22
N PRO A 171 -13.10 6.02 14.67
CA PRO A 171 -12.28 6.89 13.83
C PRO A 171 -11.69 6.12 12.64
N CYS A 172 -11.43 6.82 11.54
CA CYS A 172 -10.80 6.22 10.35
C CYS A 172 -9.26 6.24 10.44
N ARG A 173 -8.59 5.19 9.96
CA ARG A 173 -7.17 5.24 9.58
C ARG A 173 -7.08 5.71 8.12
N PRO A 174 -6.45 6.85 7.83
CA PRO A 174 -6.29 7.30 6.46
C PRO A 174 -5.22 6.48 5.74
N ILE A 175 -5.53 6.01 4.54
CA ILE A 175 -4.61 5.34 3.62
C ILE A 175 -4.62 6.11 2.31
N ILE A 176 -3.43 6.41 1.78
CA ILE A 176 -3.28 6.98 0.44
C ILE A 176 -2.77 5.88 -0.48
N SER A 177 -3.65 5.32 -1.30
CA SER A 177 -3.26 4.32 -2.30
C SER A 177 -2.43 4.96 -3.39
N THR A 178 -1.14 4.63 -3.41
CA THR A 178 -0.20 5.10 -4.44
C THR A 178 -0.11 4.17 -5.66
N VAL A 179 -0.89 3.09 -5.71
CA VAL A 179 -0.87 2.14 -6.83
C VAL A 179 -1.20 2.86 -8.15
N GLY A 180 -0.33 2.70 -9.14
CA GLY A 180 -0.46 3.36 -10.45
C GLY A 180 0.05 4.81 -10.51
N SER A 181 0.54 5.37 -9.39
CA SER A 181 1.14 6.71 -9.36
C SER A 181 2.54 6.75 -9.96
N VAL A 182 3.00 7.97 -10.25
CA VAL A 182 4.31 8.24 -10.87
C VAL A 182 5.48 7.62 -10.10
N THR A 183 5.45 7.63 -8.77
CA THR A 183 6.56 7.12 -7.93
C THR A 183 6.39 5.66 -7.51
N TYR A 184 5.26 5.01 -7.81
CA TYR A 184 4.93 3.70 -7.24
C TYR A 184 5.97 2.62 -7.52
N ARG A 185 6.33 2.45 -8.80
CA ARG A 185 7.30 1.42 -9.24
C ARG A 185 8.70 1.69 -8.68
N LEU A 186 9.12 2.96 -8.68
CA LEU A 186 10.39 3.37 -8.09
C LEU A 186 10.40 3.09 -6.58
N SER A 187 9.32 3.43 -5.87
CA SER A 187 9.16 3.20 -4.43
C SER A 187 9.22 1.72 -4.08
N GLN A 188 8.57 0.84 -4.86
CA GLN A 188 8.67 -0.61 -4.66
C GLN A 188 10.10 -1.12 -4.84
N TRP A 189 10.81 -0.63 -5.86
CA TRP A 189 12.18 -1.03 -6.12
C TRP A 189 13.13 -0.55 -5.02
N LEU A 190 13.01 0.69 -4.58
CA LEU A 190 13.80 1.25 -3.47
C LEU A 190 13.50 0.51 -2.16
N ALA A 191 12.23 0.26 -1.85
CA ALA A 191 11.82 -0.50 -0.67
C ALA A 191 12.47 -1.89 -0.66
N LYS A 192 12.44 -2.61 -1.80
CA LYS A 192 13.07 -3.94 -1.91
C LYS A 192 14.55 -3.92 -1.53
N HIS A 193 15.30 -2.89 -1.94
CA HIS A 193 16.72 -2.78 -1.62
C HIS A 193 16.94 -2.30 -0.19
N LEU A 194 16.09 -1.41 0.33
CA LEU A 194 16.21 -0.90 1.69
C LEU A 194 15.78 -1.91 2.76
N SER A 195 14.88 -2.84 2.45
CA SER A 195 14.39 -3.83 3.40
C SER A 195 15.51 -4.69 4.02
N SER A 196 16.62 -4.94 3.31
CA SER A 196 17.75 -5.70 3.87
C SER A 196 18.55 -4.93 4.92
N TYR A 197 18.35 -3.62 5.02
CA TYR A 197 19.04 -2.77 5.99
C TYR A 197 18.23 -2.56 7.28
N VAL A 198 16.95 -2.92 7.28
CA VAL A 198 16.08 -2.87 8.47
C VAL A 198 16.58 -3.87 9.50
N GLY A 199 16.72 -3.43 10.75
CA GLY A 199 17.35 -4.13 11.86
C GLY A 199 18.87 -4.08 11.83
N GLY A 200 19.45 -3.27 10.95
CA GLY A 200 20.90 -3.08 10.85
C GLY A 200 21.43 -1.88 11.64
N ILE A 201 20.57 -0.93 12.01
CA ILE A 201 20.95 0.23 12.81
C ILE A 201 20.81 -0.14 14.30
N SER A 202 19.64 -0.63 14.73
CA SER A 202 19.34 -0.99 16.13
C SER A 202 19.29 -2.51 16.37
N HIS A 203 19.74 -2.93 17.55
CA HIS A 203 19.65 -4.33 18.01
C HIS A 203 18.23 -4.72 18.47
N SER A 204 17.36 -3.74 18.69
CA SER A 204 16.00 -3.94 19.23
C SER A 204 14.97 -4.29 18.17
N HIS A 205 15.34 -4.31 16.88
CA HIS A 205 14.42 -4.65 15.79
C HIS A 205 13.81 -6.05 15.97
N ILE A 206 12.48 -6.11 15.94
CA ILE A 206 11.70 -7.35 16.05
C ILE A 206 11.15 -7.72 14.68
N LYS A 207 11.49 -8.92 14.18
CA LYS A 207 11.05 -9.37 12.86
C LYS A 207 9.60 -9.85 12.84
N ASN A 208 9.21 -10.60 13.86
CA ASN A 208 7.88 -11.22 13.99
C ASN A 208 7.63 -11.66 15.44
N SER A 209 6.43 -12.21 15.70
CA SER A 209 6.03 -12.65 17.04
C SER A 209 6.92 -13.76 17.61
N GLU A 210 7.48 -14.63 16.77
CA GLU A 210 8.37 -15.71 17.20
C GLU A 210 9.74 -15.16 17.65
N ASP A 211 10.32 -14.24 16.86
CA ASP A 211 11.53 -13.51 17.22
C ASP A 211 11.37 -12.76 18.54
N PHE A 212 10.22 -12.11 18.75
CA PHE A 212 9.90 -11.47 20.02
C PHE A 212 9.93 -12.46 21.19
N VAL A 213 9.20 -13.58 21.10
CA VAL A 213 9.15 -14.61 22.15
C VAL A 213 10.54 -15.15 22.46
N ASN A 214 11.38 -15.35 21.45
CA ASN A 214 12.75 -15.82 21.65
C ASN A 214 13.62 -14.80 22.39
N LYS A 215 13.49 -13.50 22.08
CA LYS A 215 14.26 -12.44 22.75
C LYS A 215 13.84 -12.24 24.21
N ILE A 216 12.54 -12.29 24.52
CA ILE A 216 12.04 -12.10 25.88
C ILE A 216 12.20 -13.34 26.78
N LYS A 217 12.35 -14.55 26.22
CA LYS A 217 12.34 -15.81 26.98
C LYS A 217 13.28 -15.85 28.20
N ASN A 218 14.43 -15.20 28.11
CA ASN A 218 15.46 -15.21 29.16
C ASN A 218 15.47 -13.94 30.03
N PHE A 219 14.51 -13.01 29.86
CA PHE A 219 14.44 -11.81 30.68
C PHE A 219 13.93 -12.14 32.09
N ASN A 220 14.77 -11.88 33.10
CA ASN A 220 14.33 -11.92 34.50
C ASN A 220 13.46 -10.70 34.81
N LEU A 221 12.16 -10.94 34.98
CA LEU A 221 11.13 -9.94 35.32
C LEU A 221 10.89 -9.79 36.83
N THR A 222 11.63 -10.53 37.67
CA THR A 222 11.51 -10.41 39.13
C THR A 222 11.77 -8.96 39.54
N GLU A 223 10.85 -8.39 40.32
CA GLU A 223 10.87 -6.99 40.79
C GLU A 223 10.84 -5.92 39.67
N LYS A 224 10.52 -6.29 38.43
CA LYS A 224 10.40 -5.34 37.30
C LYS A 224 8.96 -5.19 36.84
N LYS A 225 8.67 -4.03 36.24
CA LYS A 225 7.39 -3.76 35.57
C LYS A 225 7.63 -3.54 34.09
N LEU A 226 6.77 -4.11 33.26
CA LEU A 226 6.77 -3.84 31.84
C LEU A 226 6.01 -2.53 31.58
N VAL A 227 6.60 -1.66 30.77
CA VAL A 227 5.99 -0.43 30.31
C VAL A 227 5.90 -0.48 28.79
N SER A 228 4.77 -0.08 28.23
CA SER A 228 4.54 -0.04 26.79
C SER A 228 4.27 1.40 26.36
N PHE A 229 4.95 1.83 25.31
CA PHE A 229 4.78 3.13 24.68
C PHE A 229 4.27 2.92 23.25
N ASP A 230 3.33 3.75 22.81
CA ASP A 230 2.81 3.75 21.44
C ASP A 230 3.13 5.09 20.77
N VAL A 231 3.69 5.05 19.56
CA VAL A 231 4.02 6.27 18.82
C VAL A 231 2.76 6.81 18.17
N VAL A 232 2.36 8.02 18.55
CA VAL A 232 1.21 8.69 17.96
C VAL A 232 1.50 9.06 16.50
N SER A 233 0.69 8.52 15.59
CA SER A 233 0.69 8.88 14.17
C SER A 233 2.08 8.82 13.52
N LEU A 234 2.83 7.72 13.77
CA LEU A 234 4.21 7.52 13.32
C LEU A 234 4.47 8.05 11.90
N PHE A 235 3.76 7.55 10.89
CA PHE A 235 4.01 7.91 9.49
C PHE A 235 3.95 9.42 9.23
N THR A 236 2.93 10.13 9.72
CA THR A 236 2.79 11.58 9.47
C THR A 236 3.80 12.41 10.26
N ASN A 237 4.48 11.82 11.25
CA ASN A 237 5.44 12.49 12.12
C ASN A 237 6.91 12.13 11.85
N VAL A 238 7.19 11.16 10.97
CA VAL A 238 8.58 10.86 10.56
C VAL A 238 9.18 12.06 9.82
N PRO A 239 10.30 12.65 10.28
CA PRO A 239 10.97 13.75 9.60
C PRO A 239 11.71 13.21 8.38
N VAL A 240 11.14 13.43 7.19
CA VAL A 240 11.64 12.81 5.94
C VAL A 240 13.08 13.24 5.64
N GLU A 241 13.40 14.53 5.73
CA GLU A 241 14.75 15.02 5.39
C GLU A 241 15.81 14.50 6.37
N ASP A 242 15.52 14.49 7.67
CA ASP A 242 16.42 13.93 8.69
C ASP A 242 16.62 12.43 8.47
N THR A 243 15.57 11.71 8.10
CA THR A 243 15.64 10.28 7.77
C THR A 243 16.58 10.04 6.59
N LEU A 244 16.51 10.87 5.55
CA LEU A 244 17.39 10.75 4.39
C LEU A 244 18.86 11.05 4.74
N GLN A 245 19.11 12.02 5.61
CA GLN A 245 20.46 12.31 6.12
C GLN A 245 21.02 11.17 6.97
N ILE A 246 20.18 10.56 7.83
CA ILE A 246 20.54 9.38 8.62
C ILE A 246 20.97 8.25 7.68
N LEU A 247 20.18 7.99 6.62
CA LEU A 247 20.49 6.95 5.64
C LEU A 247 21.78 7.25 4.87
N GLU A 248 22.00 8.49 4.45
CA GLU A 248 23.23 8.88 3.77
C GLU A 248 24.47 8.63 4.64
N ARG A 249 24.41 8.98 5.93
CA ARG A 249 25.47 8.69 6.91
C ARG A 249 25.62 7.19 7.18
N TYR A 250 24.51 6.46 7.26
CA TYR A 250 24.52 5.03 7.51
C TYR A 250 25.16 4.26 6.35
N PHE A 251 24.76 4.53 5.11
CA PHE A 251 25.45 4.02 3.92
C PHE A 251 26.91 4.49 3.87
N GLY A 252 27.18 5.69 4.40
CA GLY A 252 28.50 6.27 4.72
C GLY A 252 29.51 5.28 5.26
N ARG A 253 29.08 4.53 6.28
CA ARG A 253 29.92 3.71 7.14
C ARG A 253 30.03 2.26 6.69
N ARG A 254 29.32 1.88 5.64
CA ARG A 254 29.24 0.50 5.17
C ARG A 254 30.08 0.27 3.93
N THR A 255 30.53 -0.97 3.77
CA THR A 255 31.32 -1.46 2.63
C THR A 255 30.47 -2.13 1.55
N ASP A 256 29.17 -2.35 1.80
CA ASP A 256 28.25 -2.92 0.82
C ASP A 256 27.90 -1.93 -0.28
N THR A 257 27.82 -2.43 -1.51
CA THR A 257 27.54 -1.63 -2.68
C THR A 257 26.04 -1.51 -2.92
N LEU A 258 25.52 -0.30 -2.75
CA LEU A 258 24.20 0.05 -3.27
C LEU A 258 24.20 -0.10 -4.81
N PRO A 259 23.08 -0.54 -5.42
CA PRO A 259 23.03 -0.93 -6.83
C PRO A 259 23.41 0.19 -7.83
N LEU A 260 23.33 1.45 -7.42
CA LEU A 260 23.61 2.62 -8.26
C LEU A 260 24.63 3.59 -7.64
N GLY A 261 25.32 3.13 -6.59
CA GLY A 261 26.11 4.01 -5.74
C GLY A 261 25.23 4.91 -4.85
N ARG A 262 25.82 5.42 -3.77
CA ARG A 262 25.11 6.12 -2.69
C ARG A 262 24.39 7.38 -3.15
N ASN A 263 25.07 8.23 -3.91
CA ASN A 263 24.55 9.53 -4.33
C ASN A 263 23.27 9.40 -5.20
N ILE A 264 23.34 8.54 -6.23
CA ILE A 264 22.18 8.27 -7.11
C ILE A 264 21.03 7.65 -6.31
N PHE A 265 21.32 6.71 -5.42
CA PHE A 265 20.30 6.05 -4.61
C PHE A 265 19.56 7.04 -3.69
N VAL A 266 20.28 7.95 -3.01
CA VAL A 266 19.67 8.98 -2.16
C VAL A 266 18.85 9.98 -2.99
N LYS A 267 19.31 10.37 -4.19
CA LYS A 267 18.52 11.19 -5.11
C LYS A 267 17.22 10.52 -5.53
N LEU A 268 17.26 9.21 -5.83
CA LEU A 268 16.06 8.44 -6.15
C LEU A 268 15.10 8.33 -4.95
N LEU A 269 15.61 8.20 -3.73
CA LEU A 269 14.78 8.25 -2.52
C LEU A 269 14.06 9.61 -2.38
N LYS A 270 14.79 10.72 -2.57
CA LYS A 270 14.20 12.07 -2.57
C LYS A 270 13.11 12.20 -3.63
N LEU A 271 13.37 11.75 -4.86
CA LEU A 271 12.39 11.77 -5.94
C LEU A 271 11.16 10.90 -5.65
N ALA A 272 11.33 9.73 -5.06
CA ALA A 272 10.22 8.83 -4.73
C ALA A 272 9.30 9.40 -3.63
N LEU A 273 9.84 10.25 -2.74
CA LEU A 273 9.15 10.88 -1.62
C LEU A 273 8.66 12.32 -1.91
N SER A 274 9.07 12.92 -3.03
CA SER A 274 8.67 14.30 -3.38
C SER A 274 7.18 14.40 -3.76
N GLN A 275 6.57 13.28 -4.14
CA GLN A 275 5.21 13.22 -4.66
C GLN A 275 4.19 12.83 -3.59
N ASN A 276 3.58 13.86 -2.99
CA ASN A 276 2.67 13.73 -1.85
C ASN A 276 1.24 14.21 -2.16
N THR A 277 0.89 14.27 -3.45
CA THR A 277 -0.44 14.70 -3.89
C THR A 277 -1.41 13.52 -3.99
N PHE A 278 -2.65 13.71 -3.58
CA PHE A 278 -3.71 12.72 -3.71
C PHE A 278 -5.10 13.35 -3.92
N VAL A 279 -6.07 12.51 -4.29
CA VAL A 279 -7.49 12.87 -4.45
C VAL A 279 -8.32 12.28 -3.32
N PHE A 280 -9.24 13.06 -2.77
CA PHE A 280 -10.32 12.56 -1.91
C PHE A 280 -11.62 13.27 -2.23
N ASN A 281 -12.69 12.51 -2.45
CA ASN A 281 -14.03 13.04 -2.74
C ASN A 281 -14.00 14.17 -3.79
N ASN A 282 -13.34 13.90 -4.93
CA ASN A 282 -13.15 14.83 -6.06
C ASN A 282 -12.37 16.12 -5.77
N ASN A 283 -11.75 16.23 -4.60
CA ASN A 283 -10.87 17.33 -4.23
C ASN A 283 -9.41 16.88 -4.20
N TYR A 284 -8.50 17.81 -4.50
CA TYR A 284 -7.06 17.56 -4.57
C TYR A 284 -6.36 18.06 -3.31
N TYR A 285 -5.41 17.29 -2.81
CA TYR A 285 -4.67 17.59 -1.59
C TYR A 285 -3.19 17.28 -1.75
N VAL A 286 -2.36 17.96 -0.98
CA VAL A 286 -0.94 17.65 -0.79
C VAL A 286 -0.70 17.35 0.69
N GLN A 287 -0.02 16.23 0.97
CA GLN A 287 0.54 15.96 2.29
C GLN A 287 1.86 16.72 2.44
N LEU A 288 1.94 17.56 3.48
CA LEU A 288 3.05 18.49 3.70
C LEU A 288 4.23 17.87 4.46
N LYS A 289 3.95 16.90 5.32
CA LYS A 289 4.94 16.27 6.19
C LYS A 289 4.72 14.78 6.36
N GLY A 290 5.78 14.10 6.79
CA GLY A 290 5.76 12.68 7.06
C GLY A 290 5.71 11.83 5.79
N LEU A 291 5.49 10.55 6.03
CA LEU A 291 5.40 9.49 5.05
C LEU A 291 3.92 9.17 4.78
N SER A 292 3.62 8.84 3.52
CA SER A 292 2.26 8.52 3.08
C SER A 292 1.92 7.06 3.38
N MET A 293 0.81 6.82 4.10
CA MET A 293 0.39 5.49 4.62
C MET A 293 -0.05 4.45 3.56
N GLY A 294 0.32 4.63 2.30
CA GLY A 294 0.19 3.59 1.27
C GLY A 294 1.29 3.65 0.21
N ASN A 295 2.38 4.36 0.48
CA ASN A 295 3.60 4.28 -0.32
C ASN A 295 4.45 3.07 0.15
N PRO A 296 4.84 2.15 -0.75
CA PRO A 296 5.66 0.97 -0.41
C PRO A 296 6.95 1.26 0.35
N LEU A 297 7.53 2.45 0.17
CA LEU A 297 8.77 2.88 0.79
C LEU A 297 8.58 3.34 2.26
N SER A 298 7.38 3.82 2.59
CA SER A 298 7.07 4.40 3.90
C SER A 298 7.34 3.47 5.09
N PRO A 299 6.89 2.20 5.13
CA PRO A 299 7.15 1.33 6.27
C PRO A 299 8.64 1.07 6.50
N VAL A 300 9.42 0.96 5.42
CA VAL A 300 10.86 0.72 5.50
C VAL A 300 11.58 1.94 6.09
N LEU A 301 11.25 3.15 5.62
CA LEU A 301 11.84 4.38 6.14
C LEU A 301 11.41 4.67 7.58
N ALA A 302 10.16 4.39 7.94
CA ALA A 302 9.69 4.55 9.30
C ALA A 302 10.48 3.65 10.27
N ASN A 303 10.71 2.38 9.90
CA ASN A 303 11.54 1.49 10.71
C ASN A 303 12.98 2.00 10.85
N LEU A 304 13.63 2.38 9.75
CA LEU A 304 15.01 2.88 9.79
C LEU A 304 15.14 4.17 10.62
N PHE A 305 14.16 5.06 10.55
CA PHE A 305 14.09 6.23 11.42
C PHE A 305 13.93 5.81 12.89
N MET A 306 13.03 4.87 13.19
CA MET A 306 12.81 4.39 14.55
C MET A 306 14.04 3.69 15.14
N GLU A 307 14.80 2.93 14.35
CA GLU A 307 16.05 2.33 14.82
C GLU A 307 17.09 3.40 15.19
N ASN A 308 17.16 4.49 14.42
CA ASN A 308 18.02 5.62 14.78
C ASN A 308 17.51 6.36 16.01
N PHE A 309 16.19 6.52 16.15
CA PHE A 309 15.55 7.10 17.33
C PHE A 309 15.87 6.28 18.59
N GLU A 310 15.73 4.96 18.52
CA GLU A 310 16.06 4.03 19.61
C GLU A 310 17.50 4.19 20.09
N ILE A 311 18.48 4.32 19.20
CA ILE A 311 19.88 4.40 19.62
C ILE A 311 20.28 5.78 20.12
N ASN A 312 19.81 6.84 19.46
CA ASN A 312 20.37 8.18 19.69
C ASN A 312 19.44 9.10 20.49
N LEU A 313 18.13 8.87 20.47
CA LEU A 313 17.15 9.75 21.09
C LEU A 313 16.50 9.11 22.32
N LEU A 314 16.12 7.84 22.25
CA LEU A 314 15.49 7.14 23.36
C LEU A 314 16.35 7.15 24.65
N PRO A 315 17.69 6.98 24.62
CA PRO A 315 18.51 7.04 25.84
C PRO A 315 18.61 8.44 26.45
N THR A 316 18.24 9.49 25.70
CA THR A 316 18.16 10.86 26.23
C THR A 316 16.84 11.14 26.93
N ILE A 317 15.84 10.26 26.73
CA ILE A 317 14.49 10.37 27.28
C ILE A 317 14.31 9.43 28.47
N LEU A 318 14.83 8.20 28.36
CA LEU A 318 14.77 7.20 29.42
C LEU A 318 15.90 7.37 30.42
N ASP A 319 15.60 7.06 31.69
CA ASP A 319 16.62 6.93 32.74
C ASP A 319 17.57 5.77 32.39
N VAL A 320 18.86 5.94 32.69
CA VAL A 320 19.93 4.95 32.44
C VAL A 320 19.62 3.60 33.11
N SER A 321 18.81 3.60 34.16
CA SER A 321 18.38 2.39 34.89
C SER A 321 17.29 1.58 34.19
N VAL A 322 16.69 2.06 33.09
CA VAL A 322 15.63 1.35 32.36
C VAL A 322 16.24 0.46 31.27
N PRO A 323 16.27 -0.88 31.45
CA PRO A 323 16.64 -1.78 30.37
C PRO A 323 15.54 -1.80 29.30
N TRP A 324 15.91 -1.74 28.02
CA TRP A 324 14.98 -1.78 26.90
C TRP A 324 15.50 -2.63 25.74
#